data_AF-A0A520WLZ6-F1
#
_entry.id   AF-A0A520WLZ6-F1
#
_cell.length_a   1.000
_cell.length_b   1.000
_cell.length_c   1.000
_cell.angle_alpha   90.00
_cell.angle_beta   90.00
_cell.angle_gamma   90.00
#
_symmetry.space_group_name_H-M   'P 1'
#
loop_
_entity.id
_entity.type
_entity.pdbx_description
1 polymer ?
#
loop_
_entity_poly.entity_id
_entity_poly.type
_entity_poly.pdbx_seq_one_letter_code
_entity_poly.pdbx_strand_id
1 'polypeptide(L)'
;MADLLYFDADADSNEILKALREDGACVLVDVMGEDLRSRVSEELQPFIDATPTGRDDFTGRLTGRTGALVARSEVSRELVMHPTITGLANDFLGPYTDKIQLHLTQIINIQPGQGTQPRHRDRLAWGGYLPPEI
;
A
#
# COMPACT_ATOMS: atom_id res chain seq x y z
N MET A 1 -11.40 -20.95 1.66
CA MET A 1 -10.89 -19.58 1.72
C MET A 1 -9.39 -19.75 1.88
N ALA A 2 -8.57 -19.16 1.01
CA ALA A 2 -7.12 -19.23 1.20
C ALA A 2 -6.77 -18.33 2.39
N ASP A 3 -5.92 -18.82 3.28
CA ASP A 3 -5.41 -18.04 4.40
C ASP A 3 -4.25 -17.16 3.94
N LEU A 4 -4.10 -15.96 4.50
CA LEU A 4 -2.94 -15.13 4.21
C LEU A 4 -1.68 -15.75 4.81
N LEU A 5 -0.63 -15.84 4.02
CA LEU A 5 0.70 -16.25 4.48
C LEU A 5 1.43 -15.05 5.12
N TYR A 6 2.12 -15.32 6.22
CA TYR A 6 2.87 -14.34 7.01
C TYR A 6 4.35 -14.70 7.00
N PHE A 7 5.20 -13.70 6.78
CA PHE A 7 6.65 -13.83 6.68
C PHE A 7 7.33 -12.79 7.57
N ASP A 8 8.48 -13.13 8.14
CA ASP A 8 9.38 -12.14 8.71
C ASP A 8 9.97 -11.24 7.61
N ALA A 9 10.41 -10.03 7.97
CA ALA A 9 10.91 -9.05 7.02
C ALA A 9 12.19 -9.48 6.26
N ASP A 10 12.93 -10.45 6.81
CA ASP A 10 14.16 -11.03 6.25
C ASP A 10 13.99 -12.46 5.71
N ALA A 11 12.74 -12.94 5.60
CA ALA A 11 12.44 -14.23 4.99
C ALA A 11 12.94 -14.33 3.53
N ASP A 12 13.10 -15.56 3.04
CA ASP A 12 13.54 -15.81 1.66
C ASP A 12 12.57 -15.17 0.65
N SER A 13 13.12 -14.27 -0.18
CA SER A 13 12.36 -13.56 -1.20
C SER A 13 11.70 -14.50 -2.20
N ASN A 14 12.25 -15.70 -2.45
CA ASN A 14 11.64 -16.67 -3.35
C ASN A 14 10.31 -17.22 -2.81
N GLU A 15 10.23 -17.48 -1.50
CA GLU A 15 9.01 -17.96 -0.85
C GLU A 15 7.93 -16.87 -0.84
N ILE A 16 8.33 -15.61 -0.57
CA ILE A 16 7.44 -14.45 -0.63
C ILE A 16 6.89 -14.27 -2.05
N LEU A 17 7.76 -14.30 -3.06
CA LEU A 17 7.37 -14.14 -4.47
C LEU A 17 6.49 -15.29 -4.94
N LYS A 18 6.71 -16.51 -4.46
CA LYS A 18 5.84 -17.65 -4.74
C LYS A 18 4.45 -17.44 -4.16
N ALA A 19 4.33 -17.07 -2.90
CA ALA A 19 3.06 -16.74 -2.26
C ALA A 19 2.32 -15.63 -3.02
N LEU A 20 3.03 -14.55 -3.39
CA LEU A 20 2.42 -13.45 -4.14
C LEU A 20 1.90 -13.87 -5.53
N ARG A 21 2.58 -14.81 -6.22
CA ARG A 21 2.14 -15.35 -7.52
C ARG A 21 0.96 -16.32 -7.41
N GLU A 22 0.94 -17.16 -6.38
CA GLU A 22 -0.07 -18.20 -6.20
C GLU A 22 -1.35 -17.65 -5.55
N ASP A 23 -1.21 -16.83 -4.51
CA ASP A 23 -2.33 -16.36 -3.67
C ASP A 23 -2.74 -14.90 -3.96
N GLY A 24 -1.89 -14.13 -4.65
CA GLY A 24 -2.12 -12.72 -4.98
C GLY A 24 -1.92 -11.75 -3.81
N ALA A 25 -1.59 -12.25 -2.61
CA ALA A 25 -1.27 -11.44 -1.43
C ALA A 25 -0.47 -12.23 -0.40
N CYS A 26 0.37 -11.54 0.38
CA CYS A 26 1.02 -12.04 1.60
C CYS A 26 1.29 -10.89 2.56
N VAL A 27 1.70 -11.19 3.80
CA VAL A 27 2.03 -10.21 4.83
C VAL A 27 3.48 -10.36 5.26
N LEU A 28 4.25 -9.27 5.22
CA LEU A 28 5.54 -9.19 5.90
C LEU A 28 5.33 -8.50 7.24
N VAL A 29 5.66 -9.18 8.34
CA VAL A 29 5.51 -8.63 9.69
C VAL A 29 6.71 -7.79 10.09
N ASP A 30 6.45 -6.78 10.93
CA ASP A 30 7.47 -5.97 11.59
C ASP A 30 8.55 -5.33 10.68
N VAL A 31 8.19 -5.07 9.42
CA VAL A 31 9.03 -4.33 8.46
C VAL A 31 9.40 -2.94 8.97
N MET A 32 8.49 -2.30 9.73
CA MET A 32 8.77 -1.03 10.40
C MET A 32 9.17 -1.29 11.86
N GLY A 33 10.44 -1.03 12.18
CA GLY A 33 10.90 -0.96 13.57
C GLY A 33 10.23 0.19 14.35
N GLU A 34 10.38 0.18 15.67
CA GLU A 34 9.71 1.13 16.58
C GLU A 34 10.01 2.60 16.23
N ASP A 35 11.28 2.94 16.00
CA ASP A 35 11.69 4.29 15.59
C ASP A 35 10.99 4.76 14.32
N LEU A 36 10.98 3.91 13.28
CA LEU A 36 10.35 4.22 12.01
C LEU A 36 8.84 4.43 12.17
N ARG A 37 8.17 3.62 13.00
CA ARG A 37 6.73 3.79 13.31
C ARG A 37 6.45 5.09 14.05
N SER A 38 7.30 5.49 15.00
CA SER A 38 7.15 6.76 15.72
C SER A 38 7.25 7.93 14.75
N ARG A 39 8.30 7.95 13.93
CA ARG A 39 8.53 9.01 12.93
C ARG A 39 7.40 9.11 11.90
N VAL A 40 6.91 7.97 11.41
CA VAL A 40 5.74 7.91 10.50
C VAL A 40 4.53 8.57 11.14
N SER A 41 4.27 8.25 12.41
CA SER A 41 3.15 8.83 13.15
C SER A 41 3.34 10.33 13.34
N GLU A 42 4.49 10.76 13.84
CA GLU A 42 4.79 12.17 14.12
C GLU A 42 4.76 13.05 12.86
N GLU A 43 5.40 12.63 11.78
CA GLU A 43 5.48 13.42 10.54
C GLU A 43 4.13 13.49 9.82
N LEU A 44 3.33 12.43 9.87
CA LEU A 44 2.11 12.32 9.06
C LEU A 44 0.83 12.73 9.81
N GLN A 45 0.80 12.66 11.14
CA GLN A 45 -0.41 12.97 11.93
C GLN A 45 -1.01 14.36 11.62
N PRO A 46 -0.22 15.45 11.52
CA PRO A 46 -0.80 16.76 11.19
C PRO A 46 -1.51 16.79 9.84
N PHE A 47 -1.04 16.01 8.86
CA PHE A 47 -1.67 15.91 7.55
C PHE A 47 -2.90 15.01 7.57
N ILE A 48 -2.90 13.96 8.40
CA ILE A 48 -4.08 13.11 8.64
C ILE A 48 -5.19 13.95 9.25
N ASP A 49 -4.90 14.71 10.32
CA ASP A 49 -5.87 15.53 11.04
C ASP A 49 -6.49 16.62 10.16
N ALA A 50 -5.69 17.20 9.26
CA ALA A 50 -6.15 18.22 8.31
C ALA A 50 -6.91 17.63 7.10
N THR A 51 -6.93 16.31 6.90
CA THR A 51 -7.55 15.70 5.72
C THR A 51 -9.04 15.44 5.95
N PRO A 52 -9.95 16.01 5.13
CA PRO A 52 -11.38 15.74 5.25
C PRO A 52 -11.73 14.31 4.85
N THR A 53 -12.87 13.81 5.32
CA THR A 53 -13.38 12.50 4.93
C THR A 53 -13.90 12.48 3.49
N GLY A 54 -14.02 11.27 2.92
CA GLY A 54 -14.55 11.02 1.59
C GLY A 54 -16.00 11.47 1.41
N ARG A 55 -16.44 11.53 0.16
CA ARG A 55 -17.75 12.10 -0.23
C ARG A 55 -18.76 11.06 -0.71
N ASP A 56 -18.32 9.82 -0.87
CA ASP A 56 -19.10 8.72 -1.43
C ASP A 56 -18.80 7.39 -0.71
N ASP A 57 -19.49 6.33 -1.12
CA ASP A 57 -19.39 5.00 -0.51
C ASP A 57 -18.10 4.25 -0.88
N PHE A 58 -17.42 4.66 -1.95
CA PHE A 58 -16.15 4.04 -2.35
C PHE A 58 -14.99 4.64 -1.57
N THR A 59 -14.88 5.97 -1.57
CA THR A 59 -13.88 6.72 -0.82
C THR A 59 -14.10 6.62 0.68
N GLY A 60 -15.35 6.52 1.11
CA GLY A 60 -15.81 6.37 2.49
C GLY A 60 -16.17 7.71 3.15
N ARG A 61 -17.44 7.90 3.51
CA ARG A 61 -17.92 9.15 4.16
C ARG A 61 -17.31 9.44 5.54
N LEU A 62 -16.71 8.42 6.16
CA LEU A 62 -15.96 8.47 7.42
C LEU A 62 -14.52 7.95 7.22
N THR A 63 -13.95 8.13 6.02
CA THR A 63 -12.57 7.76 5.71
C THR A 63 -11.80 8.96 5.20
N GLY A 64 -10.72 9.34 5.90
CA GLY A 64 -9.76 10.34 5.43
C GLY A 64 -8.73 9.70 4.49
N ARG A 65 -8.38 10.36 3.38
CA ARG A 65 -7.39 9.88 2.41
C ARG A 65 -6.32 10.93 2.15
N THR A 66 -5.23 10.87 2.91
CA THR A 66 -4.14 11.85 2.84
C THR A 66 -3.16 11.44 1.76
N GLY A 67 -3.06 12.22 0.68
CA GLY A 67 -2.15 11.96 -0.44
C GLY A 67 -0.85 12.76 -0.41
N ALA A 68 -0.03 12.56 -1.44
CA ALA A 68 1.24 13.27 -1.66
C ALA A 68 2.28 13.07 -0.53
N LEU A 69 2.35 11.88 0.06
CA LEU A 69 3.17 11.62 1.23
C LEU A 69 4.67 11.85 0.97
N VAL A 70 5.15 11.47 -0.22
CA VAL A 70 6.55 11.72 -0.67
C VAL A 70 6.94 13.19 -0.58
N ALA A 71 6.01 14.10 -0.89
CA ALA A 71 6.23 15.54 -0.82
C ALA A 71 6.10 16.10 0.61
N ARG A 72 5.39 15.39 1.50
CA ARG A 72 5.05 15.84 2.85
C ARG A 72 6.02 15.37 3.92
N SER A 73 6.67 14.23 3.72
CA SER A 73 7.38 13.52 4.78
C SER A 73 8.66 12.86 4.27
N GLU A 74 9.71 12.96 5.08
CA GLU A 74 10.98 12.30 4.81
C GLU A 74 10.90 10.82 5.05
N VAL A 75 10.26 10.42 6.16
CA VAL A 75 10.08 8.99 6.45
C VAL A 75 9.22 8.29 5.40
N SER A 76 8.29 9.00 4.75
CA SER A 76 7.56 8.46 3.60
C SER A 76 8.47 8.14 2.41
N ARG A 77 9.55 8.91 2.20
CA ARG A 77 10.56 8.63 1.17
C ARG A 77 11.39 7.39 1.51
N GLU A 78 11.72 7.21 2.79
CA GLU A 78 12.38 5.99 3.27
C GLU A 78 11.52 4.75 3.02
N LEU A 79 10.22 4.81 3.37
CA LEU A 79 9.29 3.70 3.18
C LEU A 79 9.12 3.27 1.73
N VAL A 80 8.88 4.22 0.80
CA VAL A 80 8.72 3.87 -0.62
C VAL A 80 10.00 3.33 -1.26
N MET A 81 11.16 3.60 -0.65
CA MET A 81 12.46 3.13 -1.09
C MET A 81 12.97 1.93 -0.28
N HIS A 82 12.15 1.33 0.61
CA HIS A 82 12.59 0.22 1.45
C HIS A 82 13.19 -0.93 0.60
N PRO A 83 14.43 -1.38 0.86
CA PRO A 83 15.15 -2.32 -0.01
C PRO A 83 14.40 -3.64 -0.25
N THR A 84 13.84 -4.25 0.79
CA THR A 84 13.05 -5.48 0.64
C THR A 84 11.83 -5.28 -0.27
N ILE A 85 11.10 -4.17 -0.10
CA ILE A 85 9.88 -3.90 -0.87
C ILE A 85 10.20 -3.59 -2.32
N THR A 86 11.19 -2.73 -2.57
CA THR A 86 11.61 -2.40 -3.93
C THR A 86 12.26 -3.59 -4.64
N GLY A 87 13.03 -4.43 -3.94
CA GLY A 87 13.57 -5.69 -4.47
C GLY A 87 12.47 -6.65 -4.92
N LEU A 88 11.53 -6.98 -4.02
CA LEU A 88 10.39 -7.84 -4.33
C LEU A 88 9.54 -7.28 -5.49
N ALA A 89 9.31 -5.96 -5.53
CA ALA A 89 8.57 -5.33 -6.61
C ALA A 89 9.29 -5.47 -7.96
N ASN A 90 10.61 -5.27 -8.01
CA ASN A 90 11.41 -5.45 -9.22
C ASN A 90 11.38 -6.91 -9.71
N ASP A 91 11.54 -7.88 -8.81
CA ASP A 91 11.52 -9.30 -9.17
C ASP A 91 10.14 -9.77 -9.63
N PHE A 92 9.07 -9.26 -9.02
CA PHE A 92 7.70 -9.61 -9.39
C PHE A 92 7.26 -8.97 -10.72
N LEU A 93 7.57 -7.68 -10.91
CA LEU A 93 7.11 -6.91 -12.08
C LEU A 93 8.09 -6.95 -13.27
N GLY A 94 9.36 -7.33 -13.05
CA GLY A 94 10.42 -7.33 -14.06
C GLY A 94 10.08 -8.06 -15.37
N PRO A 95 9.35 -9.19 -15.38
CA PRO A 95 8.92 -9.82 -16.63
C PRO A 95 7.99 -8.96 -17.49
N TYR A 96 7.40 -7.90 -16.94
CA TYR A 96 6.35 -7.11 -17.57
C TYR A 96 6.73 -5.63 -17.80
N THR A 97 7.84 -5.15 -17.22
CA THR A 97 8.27 -3.75 -17.35
C THR A 97 9.78 -3.59 -17.15
N ASP A 98 10.38 -2.64 -17.87
CA ASP A 98 11.78 -2.24 -17.67
C ASP A 98 11.94 -1.26 -16.50
N LYS A 99 10.85 -0.60 -16.08
CA LYS A 99 10.89 0.42 -15.03
C LYS A 99 9.59 0.48 -14.24
N ILE A 100 9.73 0.47 -12.92
CA ILE A 100 8.62 0.72 -12.00
C ILE A 100 8.53 2.22 -11.72
N GLN A 101 7.31 2.75 -11.78
CA GLN A 101 7.00 4.11 -11.34
C GLN A 101 6.03 4.04 -10.18
N LEU A 102 6.33 4.78 -9.12
CA LEU A 102 5.42 4.92 -7.98
C LEU A 102 4.16 5.65 -8.45
N HIS A 103 3.02 4.95 -8.42
CA HIS A 103 1.75 5.50 -8.85
C HIS A 103 1.27 6.62 -7.91
N LEU A 104 1.08 6.29 -6.63
CA LEU A 104 0.71 7.25 -5.59
C LEU A 104 1.12 6.75 -4.22
N THR A 105 1.11 7.65 -3.25
CA THR A 105 1.18 7.35 -1.82
C THR A 105 -0.02 7.94 -1.12
N GLN A 106 -0.66 7.15 -0.25
CA GLN A 106 -1.87 7.57 0.44
C GLN A 106 -2.00 6.87 1.80
N ILE A 107 -2.35 7.64 2.83
CA ILE A 107 -2.85 7.12 4.11
C ILE A 107 -4.35 6.95 3.99
N ILE A 108 -4.86 5.81 4.44
CA ILE A 108 -6.30 5.53 4.51
C ILE A 108 -6.68 5.48 5.99
N ASN A 109 -7.27 6.57 6.49
CA ASN A 109 -7.69 6.70 7.89
C ASN A 109 -9.19 6.39 8.02
N ILE A 110 -9.51 5.16 8.38
CA ILE A 110 -10.88 4.66 8.55
C ILE A 110 -11.37 4.99 9.97
N GLN A 111 -12.35 5.88 10.08
CA GLN A 111 -12.90 6.28 11.38
C GLN A 111 -13.97 5.30 11.90
N PRO A 112 -14.24 5.27 13.22
CA PRO A 112 -15.28 4.43 13.80
C PRO A 112 -16.64 4.61 13.11
N GLY A 113 -17.29 3.50 12.79
CA GLY A 113 -18.61 3.48 12.12
C GLY A 113 -18.55 3.51 10.59
N GLN A 114 -17.38 3.62 9.97
CA GLN A 114 -17.24 3.46 8.53
C GLN A 114 -17.65 2.03 8.08
N GLY A 115 -18.52 1.94 7.07
CA GLY A 115 -18.91 0.67 6.45
C GLY A 115 -17.82 0.06 5.56
N THR A 116 -17.99 -1.21 5.21
CA THR A 116 -17.06 -1.94 4.34
C THR A 116 -17.05 -1.39 2.91
N GLN A 117 -15.88 -1.38 2.27
CA GLN A 117 -15.79 -1.06 0.85
C GLN A 117 -16.29 -2.25 0.00
N PRO A 118 -16.92 -1.98 -1.17
CA PRO A 118 -17.21 -3.02 -2.14
C PRO A 118 -15.93 -3.75 -2.57
N ARG A 119 -16.02 -5.05 -2.86
CA ARG A 119 -14.90 -5.80 -3.45
C ARG A 119 -14.56 -5.21 -4.82
N HIS A 120 -13.28 -4.97 -5.07
CA HIS A 120 -12.79 -4.36 -6.30
C HIS A 120 -11.37 -4.85 -6.63
N ARG A 121 -10.87 -4.46 -7.81
CA ARG A 121 -9.46 -4.56 -8.20
C ARG A 121 -8.93 -3.14 -8.38
N ASP A 122 -7.71 -2.88 -7.94
CA ASP A 122 -7.12 -1.53 -8.00
C ASP A 122 -6.90 -1.02 -9.43
N ARG A 123 -6.99 -1.89 -10.45
CA ARG A 123 -7.01 -1.50 -11.86
C ARG A 123 -8.10 -0.46 -12.20
N LEU A 124 -9.13 -0.34 -11.37
CA LEU A 124 -10.18 0.68 -11.52
C LEU A 124 -9.62 2.11 -11.47
N ALA A 125 -8.41 2.33 -10.93
CA ALA A 125 -7.72 3.62 -11.00
C ALA A 125 -7.48 4.09 -12.46
N TRP A 126 -7.42 3.17 -13.41
CA TRP A 126 -7.30 3.46 -14.84
C TRP A 126 -8.64 3.42 -15.59
N GLY A 127 -9.77 3.38 -14.88
CA GLY A 127 -11.11 3.44 -15.48
C GLY A 127 -11.32 2.42 -16.59
N GLY A 128 -11.83 2.88 -17.75
CA GLY A 128 -12.04 2.05 -18.94
C GLY A 128 -10.86 1.99 -19.90
N TYR A 129 -9.67 2.47 -19.51
CA TYR A 129 -8.50 2.52 -20.38
C TYR A 129 -7.69 1.21 -20.40
N LEU A 130 -7.96 0.29 -19.46
CA LEU A 130 -7.36 -1.05 -19.45
C LEU A 130 -8.34 -2.10 -19.99
N PRO A 131 -7.87 -3.06 -20.81
CA PRO A 131 -8.69 -4.18 -21.26
C PRO A 131 -9.32 -4.95 -20.10
N PRO A 132 -10.59 -5.39 -20.20
CA PRO A 132 -11.27 -6.14 -19.15
C PRO A 132 -10.56 -7.43 -18.74
N GLU A 133 -9.72 -7.99 -19.61
CA GLU A 133 -9.05 -9.28 -19.46
C GLU A 133 -7.77 -9.22 -18.59
N ILE A 134 -7.26 -8.02 -18.26
CA ILE A 134 -6.07 -7.80 -17.39
C ILE A 134 -6.51 -7.60 -15.93
#